data_AF-A0A930Y1M2-F1
#
_entry.id   AF-A0A930Y1M2-F1
#
_cell.length_a   1.000
_cell.length_b   1.000
_cell.length_c   1.000
_cell.angle_alpha   90.00
_cell.angle_beta   90.00
_cell.angle_gamma   90.00
#
_symmetry.space_group_name_H-M   'P 1'
#
loop_
_entity.id
_entity.type
_entity.pdbx_description
1 polymer ?
#
loop_
_entity_poly.entity_id
_entity_poly.type
_entity_poly.pdbx_seq_one_letter_code
_entity_poly.pdbx_strand_id
1 'polypeptide(L)'
;MLKVTPTAAPHYSLAHQQHRYSRLLGSLEVEHADRQGPVLRDLELRMTANPAVFEPHVWRIAELGPGAIVQLRDGQPEPGLEFLEALGDEQQLRLRFELRHEGREAAAATAEALLLPKDHWAGARGMPELLASFVQPHAELVERLVKRAAGLLRETPGGYALDGYQSGDRRAPWMTAQALWHAVAELGLDYVAPPPDFARTGQRIRLPERVASSGAAACLDASVLFAACLEAAGLHPVVALTDGHACAGCWLVEDSFPLLANEDPMDMRKRVDGQDIVLFETTLALRPPVPSFAAACAAAEPLLAEAAEAAFVLALDVKQARERGVRPL
;
A
#
# COMPACT_ATOMS: atom_id res chain seq x y z
N MET A 1 -1.68 15.22 -39.63
CA MET A 1 -2.62 15.44 -38.50
C MET A 1 -1.83 15.29 -37.20
N LEU A 2 -1.95 16.23 -36.28
CA LEU A 2 -1.28 16.14 -34.97
C LEU A 2 -2.14 15.34 -33.99
N LYS A 3 -1.50 14.58 -33.11
CA LYS A 3 -2.16 13.77 -32.08
C LYS A 3 -1.42 13.87 -30.75
N VAL A 4 -2.17 13.95 -29.66
CA VAL A 4 -1.65 13.89 -28.29
C VAL A 4 -2.19 12.62 -27.64
N THR A 5 -1.33 11.81 -27.05
CA THR A 5 -1.70 10.54 -26.41
C THR A 5 -1.12 10.49 -24.98
N PRO A 6 -1.88 10.98 -23.98
CA PRO A 6 -1.52 10.87 -22.58
C PRO A 6 -1.92 9.50 -22.00
N THR A 7 -1.12 8.97 -21.08
CA THR A 7 -1.47 7.85 -20.20
C THR A 7 -1.31 8.30 -18.75
N ALA A 8 -2.40 8.39 -18.01
CA ALA A 8 -2.39 8.70 -16.58
C ALA A 8 -2.47 7.42 -15.74
N ALA A 9 -1.94 7.48 -14.52
CA ALA A 9 -2.16 6.42 -13.54
C ALA A 9 -3.66 6.37 -13.17
N PRO A 10 -4.27 5.18 -13.04
CA PRO A 10 -5.69 5.07 -12.68
C PRO A 10 -5.96 5.60 -11.27
N HIS A 11 -5.00 5.47 -10.36
CA HIS A 11 -5.03 5.97 -8.99
C HIS A 11 -3.75 6.76 -8.69
N TYR A 12 -3.85 7.78 -7.85
CA TYR A 12 -2.70 8.52 -7.36
C TYR A 12 -2.94 9.00 -5.92
N SER A 13 -1.93 8.91 -5.07
CA SER A 13 -2.04 9.28 -3.64
C SER A 13 -0.71 9.74 -3.08
N LEU A 14 -0.71 10.20 -1.83
CA LEU A 14 0.52 10.57 -1.11
C LEU A 14 1.55 9.43 -1.12
N ALA A 15 1.10 8.17 -0.92
CA ALA A 15 1.96 6.99 -0.96
C ALA A 15 2.67 6.83 -2.33
N HIS A 16 1.93 7.02 -3.43
CA HIS A 16 2.50 6.93 -4.78
C HIS A 16 3.59 7.98 -5.00
N GLN A 17 3.33 9.22 -4.57
CA GLN A 17 4.27 10.33 -4.71
C GLN A 17 5.51 10.17 -3.82
N GLN A 18 5.31 9.79 -2.55
CA GLN A 18 6.38 9.62 -1.56
C GLN A 18 7.44 8.61 -2.04
N HIS A 19 7.00 7.49 -2.61
CA HIS A 19 7.90 6.41 -3.02
C HIS A 19 8.30 6.44 -4.49
N ARG A 20 7.69 7.33 -5.29
CA ARG A 20 7.95 7.47 -6.74
C ARG A 20 7.77 6.17 -7.53
N TYR A 21 6.92 5.24 -7.05
CA TYR A 21 6.62 3.98 -7.76
C TYR A 21 5.86 4.23 -9.06
N SER A 22 4.98 5.25 -9.08
CA SER A 22 4.26 5.68 -10.26
C SER A 22 4.17 7.19 -10.29
N ARG A 23 4.36 7.77 -11.46
CA ARG A 23 4.02 9.17 -11.72
C ARG A 23 2.53 9.29 -12.03
N LEU A 24 1.96 10.46 -11.78
CA LEU A 24 0.59 10.76 -12.21
C LEU A 24 0.42 10.55 -13.73
N LEU A 25 1.43 10.92 -14.53
CA LEU A 25 1.51 10.60 -15.95
C LEU A 25 2.54 9.49 -16.21
N GLY A 26 2.06 8.34 -16.67
CA GLY A 26 2.92 7.22 -17.09
C GLY A 26 3.59 7.48 -18.44
N SER A 27 2.86 8.06 -19.40
CA SER A 27 3.41 8.48 -20.70
C SER A 27 2.67 9.68 -21.27
N LEU A 28 3.36 10.43 -22.14
CA LEU A 28 2.77 11.54 -22.88
C LEU A 28 3.46 11.65 -24.24
N GLU A 29 2.71 11.31 -25.28
CA GLU A 29 3.19 11.29 -26.65
C GLU A 29 2.57 12.40 -27.47
N VAL A 30 3.38 13.06 -28.29
CA VAL A 30 2.92 13.95 -29.37
C VAL A 30 3.40 13.38 -30.70
N GLU A 31 2.45 13.13 -31.59
CA GLU A 31 2.69 12.51 -32.89
C GLU A 31 2.29 13.45 -34.01
N HIS A 32 3.12 13.53 -35.05
CA HIS A 32 2.73 14.06 -36.35
C HIS A 32 2.38 12.91 -37.30
N ALA A 33 1.12 12.49 -37.31
CA ALA A 33 0.67 11.28 -38.01
C ALA A 33 0.75 11.38 -39.54
N ASP A 34 0.88 12.58 -40.10
CA ASP A 34 1.05 12.76 -41.54
C ASP A 34 2.52 12.53 -41.92
N ARG A 35 2.77 11.46 -42.66
CA ARG A 35 4.11 11.04 -43.11
C ARG A 35 4.63 11.80 -44.33
N GLN A 36 3.79 12.63 -44.96
CA GLN A 36 4.15 13.42 -46.13
C GLN A 36 4.03 14.94 -45.86
N GLY A 37 3.64 15.32 -44.65
CA GLY A 37 3.47 16.71 -44.24
C GLY A 37 4.79 17.47 -44.07
N PRO A 38 4.72 18.82 -43.95
CA PRO A 38 5.89 19.64 -43.65
C PRO A 38 6.38 19.38 -42.23
N VAL A 39 7.65 19.71 -41.98
CA VAL A 39 8.19 19.78 -40.62
C VAL A 39 7.50 20.92 -39.87
N LEU A 40 6.95 20.61 -38.69
CA LEU A 40 6.29 21.58 -37.82
C LEU A 40 7.27 22.10 -36.78
N ARG A 41 7.20 23.38 -36.44
CA ARG A 41 8.12 24.03 -35.50
C ARG A 41 7.38 24.81 -34.44
N ASP A 42 8.05 25.03 -33.30
CA ASP A 42 7.54 25.87 -32.21
C ASP A 42 6.14 25.43 -31.73
N LEU A 43 5.95 24.12 -31.51
CA LEU A 43 4.71 23.63 -30.92
C LEU A 43 4.75 23.79 -29.40
N GLU A 44 3.61 24.14 -28.83
CA GLU A 44 3.44 24.25 -27.37
C GLU A 44 2.35 23.29 -26.92
N LEU A 45 2.70 22.37 -26.02
CA LEU A 45 1.72 21.52 -25.35
C LEU A 45 1.47 22.05 -23.95
N ARG A 46 0.23 22.48 -23.68
CA ARG A 46 -0.19 22.93 -22.36
C ARG A 46 -1.00 21.85 -21.65
N MET A 47 -0.65 21.55 -20.39
CA MET A 47 -1.42 20.70 -19.49
C MET A 47 -2.07 21.51 -18.38
N THR A 48 -3.34 21.25 -18.13
CA THR A 48 -4.11 21.78 -17.00
C THR A 48 -4.81 20.65 -16.25
N ALA A 49 -5.13 20.89 -14.98
CA ALA A 49 -5.82 19.95 -14.11
C ALA A 49 -7.13 20.55 -13.58
N ASN A 50 -8.14 19.70 -13.43
CA ASN A 50 -9.34 19.97 -12.67
C ASN A 50 -9.63 18.78 -11.74
N PRO A 51 -9.59 18.95 -10.40
CA PRO A 51 -9.26 20.18 -9.65
C PRO A 51 -7.85 20.73 -9.95
N ALA A 52 -7.62 22.01 -9.64
CA ALA A 52 -6.33 22.67 -9.84
C ALA A 52 -5.31 22.23 -8.78
N VAL A 53 -4.71 21.05 -8.97
CA VAL A 53 -3.79 20.41 -8.02
C VAL A 53 -2.32 20.78 -8.25
N PHE A 54 -2.02 21.42 -9.38
CA PHE A 54 -0.72 21.99 -9.72
C PHE A 54 -0.91 23.16 -10.70
N GLU A 55 0.12 23.98 -10.84
CA GLU A 55 0.17 25.06 -11.83
C GLU A 55 0.20 24.53 -13.27
N PRO A 56 -0.51 25.16 -14.23
CA PRO A 56 -0.48 24.75 -15.62
C PRO A 56 0.95 24.63 -16.16
N HIS A 57 1.24 23.48 -16.77
CA HIS A 57 2.58 23.18 -17.29
C HIS A 57 2.61 23.28 -18.82
N VAL A 58 3.74 23.74 -19.38
CA VAL A 58 3.90 23.91 -20.83
C VAL A 58 5.21 23.26 -21.28
N TRP A 59 5.08 22.31 -22.20
CA TRP A 59 6.22 21.77 -22.96
C TRP A 59 6.36 22.52 -24.29
N ARG A 60 7.60 22.87 -24.64
CA ARG A 60 7.96 23.41 -25.95
C ARG A 60 8.61 22.33 -26.79
N ILE A 61 8.06 22.08 -27.97
CA ILE A 61 8.56 21.11 -28.95
C ILE A 61 9.12 21.92 -30.11
N ALA A 62 10.45 21.98 -30.19
CA ALA A 62 11.15 22.82 -31.17
C ALA A 62 10.84 22.41 -32.62
N GLU A 63 10.81 21.11 -32.89
CA GLU A 63 10.56 20.57 -34.21
C GLU A 63 9.87 19.20 -34.13
N LEU A 64 8.91 18.95 -35.01
CA LEU A 64 8.23 17.66 -35.16
C LEU A 64 8.07 17.33 -36.66
N GLY A 65 8.90 16.39 -37.13
CA GLY A 65 8.91 15.94 -38.52
C GLY A 65 7.70 15.05 -38.89
N PRO A 66 7.45 14.82 -40.18
CA PRO A 66 6.38 13.94 -40.64
C PRO A 66 6.57 12.50 -40.15
N GLY A 67 5.53 11.91 -39.57
CA GLY A 67 5.55 10.58 -38.97
C GLY A 67 6.32 10.46 -37.64
N ALA A 68 6.83 11.56 -37.09
CA ALA A 68 7.60 11.54 -35.85
C ALA A 68 6.72 11.46 -34.61
N ILE A 69 7.25 10.82 -33.57
CA ILE A 69 6.65 10.74 -32.22
C ILE A 69 7.67 11.27 -31.22
N VAL A 70 7.26 12.21 -30.38
CA VAL A 70 8.05 12.74 -29.27
C VAL A 70 7.42 12.33 -27.95
N GLN A 71 8.23 11.78 -27.06
CA GLN A 71 7.87 11.39 -25.69
C GLN A 71 8.24 12.51 -24.72
N LEU A 72 7.25 13.05 -24.00
CA LEU A 72 7.45 14.14 -23.04
C LEU A 72 7.54 13.58 -21.61
N ARG A 73 8.77 13.41 -21.12
CA ARG A 73 9.07 12.81 -19.81
C ARG A 73 9.54 13.81 -18.75
N ASP A 74 10.09 14.94 -19.17
CA ASP A 74 10.72 15.91 -18.28
C ASP A 74 9.70 16.92 -17.75
N GLY A 75 9.87 17.31 -16.49
CA GLY A 75 9.10 18.40 -15.87
C GLY A 75 7.61 18.13 -15.67
N GLN A 76 7.16 16.87 -15.74
CA GLN A 76 5.77 16.52 -15.51
C GLN A 76 5.30 17.04 -14.13
N PRO A 77 4.26 17.91 -14.08
CA PRO A 77 3.77 18.44 -12.82
C PRO A 77 3.07 17.33 -12.03
N GLU A 78 3.17 17.40 -10.71
CA GLU A 78 2.48 16.51 -9.79
C GLU A 78 1.63 17.33 -8.81
N PRO A 79 0.58 16.74 -8.23
CA PRO A 79 -0.15 17.36 -7.13
C PRO A 79 0.80 17.83 -6.02
N GLY A 80 0.53 18.99 -5.44
CA GLY A 80 1.27 19.46 -4.27
C GLY A 80 1.10 18.53 -3.07
N LEU A 81 2.16 18.36 -2.27
CA LEU A 81 2.12 17.50 -1.08
C LEU A 81 1.03 17.93 -0.09
N GLU A 82 0.93 19.24 0.18
CA GLU A 82 -0.10 19.81 1.05
C GLU A 82 -1.52 19.47 0.56
N PHE A 83 -1.72 19.43 -0.76
CA PHE A 83 -3.01 19.04 -1.35
C PHE A 83 -3.33 17.57 -1.07
N LEU A 84 -2.38 16.66 -1.29
CA LEU A 84 -2.59 15.22 -1.05
C LEU A 84 -2.73 14.89 0.43
N GLU A 85 -2.01 15.60 1.31
CA GLU A 85 -2.12 15.44 2.76
C GLU A 85 -3.49 15.89 3.29
N ALA A 86 -4.05 16.94 2.71
CA ALA A 86 -5.35 17.51 3.09
C ALA A 86 -6.55 16.85 2.39
N LEU A 87 -6.32 15.96 1.42
CA LEU A 87 -7.37 15.29 0.67
C LEU A 87 -8.19 14.35 1.58
N GLY A 88 -9.42 14.76 1.89
CA GLY A 88 -10.29 14.04 2.84
C GLY A 88 -11.05 12.85 2.25
N ASP A 89 -11.43 12.95 0.98
CA ASP A 89 -12.20 11.96 0.22
C ASP A 89 -11.61 11.78 -1.18
N GLU A 90 -12.00 10.70 -1.85
CA GLU A 90 -11.61 10.43 -3.23
C GLU A 90 -12.04 11.57 -4.16
N GLN A 91 -11.17 11.93 -5.09
CA GLN A 91 -11.45 13.03 -6.01
C GLN A 91 -11.03 12.69 -7.43
N GLN A 92 -11.98 12.76 -8.37
CA GLN A 92 -11.69 12.59 -9.79
C GLN A 92 -10.82 13.75 -10.28
N LEU A 93 -9.68 13.43 -10.87
CA LEU A 93 -8.78 14.36 -11.52
C LEU A 93 -8.89 14.21 -13.03
N ARG A 94 -9.28 15.29 -13.70
CA ARG A 94 -9.23 15.41 -15.15
C ARG A 94 -8.03 16.24 -15.57
N LEU A 95 -7.19 15.65 -16.41
CA LEU A 95 -6.06 16.30 -17.05
C LEU A 95 -6.45 16.66 -18.47
N ARG A 96 -6.22 17.90 -18.87
CA ARG A 96 -6.49 18.39 -20.23
C ARG A 96 -5.19 18.82 -20.87
N PHE A 97 -4.97 18.37 -22.11
CA PHE A 97 -3.81 18.64 -22.92
C PHE A 97 -4.23 19.40 -24.17
N GLU A 98 -3.65 20.56 -24.39
CA GLU A 98 -3.91 21.41 -25.55
C GLU A 98 -2.61 21.63 -26.30
N LEU A 99 -2.51 21.06 -27.50
CA LEU A 99 -1.37 21.27 -28.39
C LEU A 99 -1.68 22.45 -29.31
N ARG A 100 -0.79 23.44 -29.30
CA ARG A 100 -0.87 24.63 -30.14
C ARG A 100 0.26 24.67 -31.15
N HIS A 101 -0.05 25.13 -32.35
CA HIS A 101 0.90 25.45 -33.41
C HIS A 101 0.52 26.83 -33.97
N GLU A 102 1.48 27.76 -34.01
CA GLU A 102 1.25 29.16 -34.44
C GLU A 102 0.11 29.85 -33.68
N GLY A 103 -0.01 29.57 -32.37
CA GLY A 103 -1.04 30.15 -31.49
C GLY A 103 -2.45 29.59 -31.67
N ARG A 104 -2.66 28.66 -32.62
CA ARG A 104 -3.95 27.98 -32.84
C ARG A 104 -3.93 26.58 -32.23
N GLU A 105 -5.07 26.15 -31.70
CA GLU A 105 -5.22 24.76 -31.23
C GLU A 105 -5.12 23.81 -32.43
N ALA A 106 -4.22 22.84 -32.32
CA ALA A 106 -3.91 21.89 -33.38
C ALA A 106 -4.35 20.47 -33.01
N ALA A 107 -4.35 20.13 -31.72
CA ALA A 107 -4.91 18.90 -31.18
C ALA A 107 -5.22 19.08 -29.67
N ALA A 108 -6.12 18.26 -29.15
CA ALA A 108 -6.38 18.19 -27.72
C ALA A 108 -6.60 16.74 -27.27
N ALA A 109 -6.29 16.47 -26.00
CA ALA A 109 -6.54 15.18 -25.37
C ALA A 109 -6.90 15.36 -23.90
N THR A 110 -7.51 14.33 -23.32
CA THR A 110 -7.79 14.27 -21.89
C THR A 110 -7.33 12.95 -21.32
N ALA A 111 -6.87 12.97 -20.07
CA ALA A 111 -6.65 11.79 -19.26
C ALA A 111 -7.32 11.96 -17.91
N GLU A 112 -7.64 10.86 -17.23
CA GLU A 112 -8.27 10.90 -15.92
C GLU A 112 -7.51 10.01 -14.94
N ALA A 113 -7.51 10.41 -13.67
CA ALA A 113 -6.95 9.67 -12.54
C ALA A 113 -7.87 9.85 -11.33
N LEU A 114 -7.92 8.88 -10.44
CA LEU A 114 -8.59 9.02 -9.15
C LEU A 114 -7.56 9.39 -8.08
N LEU A 115 -7.71 10.56 -7.47
CA LEU A 115 -6.90 10.95 -6.33
C LEU A 115 -7.46 10.29 -5.07
N LEU A 116 -6.61 9.56 -4.36
CA LEU A 116 -6.98 8.85 -3.14
C LEU A 116 -6.46 9.59 -1.91
N PRO A 117 -7.26 9.70 -0.84
CA PRO A 117 -6.80 10.20 0.46
C PRO A 117 -5.54 9.47 0.95
N LYS A 118 -4.75 10.13 1.80
CA LYS A 118 -3.51 9.54 2.33
C LYS A 118 -3.73 8.21 3.05
N ASP A 119 -4.89 8.03 3.66
CA ASP A 119 -5.30 6.82 4.37
C ASP A 119 -6.01 5.80 3.47
N HIS A 120 -5.95 5.92 2.15
CA HIS A 120 -6.60 5.01 1.21
C HIS A 120 -5.55 4.20 0.42
N TRP A 121 -5.58 2.87 0.57
CA TRP A 121 -4.78 1.94 -0.23
C TRP A 121 -5.54 1.52 -1.49
N ALA A 122 -4.92 1.63 -2.67
CA ALA A 122 -5.55 1.40 -3.99
C ALA A 122 -5.83 -0.08 -4.34
N GLY A 123 -5.64 -1.00 -3.39
CA GLY A 123 -5.82 -2.42 -3.61
C GLY A 123 -4.68 -3.08 -4.39
N ALA A 124 -4.75 -4.42 -4.50
CA ALA A 124 -3.75 -5.21 -5.20
C ALA A 124 -3.69 -4.93 -6.71
N ARG A 125 -4.75 -4.37 -7.32
CA ARG A 125 -4.73 -3.97 -8.74
C ARG A 125 -4.05 -2.61 -8.98
N GLY A 126 -3.94 -1.78 -7.95
CA GLY A 126 -3.33 -0.45 -8.05
C GLY A 126 -1.81 -0.51 -7.88
N MET A 127 -1.38 -0.93 -6.69
CA MET A 127 0.02 -1.14 -6.33
C MET A 127 0.06 -1.88 -4.98
N PRO A 128 0.16 -3.22 -4.98
CA PRO A 128 0.08 -4.00 -3.74
C PRO A 128 1.19 -3.63 -2.74
N GLU A 129 2.38 -3.29 -3.24
CA GLU A 129 3.55 -2.93 -2.44
C GLU A 129 3.31 -1.74 -1.51
N LEU A 130 2.44 -0.81 -1.92
CA LEU A 130 2.12 0.38 -1.14
C LEU A 130 1.31 0.07 0.12
N LEU A 131 0.75 -1.13 0.29
CA LEU A 131 0.14 -1.51 1.56
C LEU A 131 1.14 -1.42 2.73
N ALA A 132 2.43 -1.64 2.47
CA ALA A 132 3.46 -1.56 3.50
C ALA A 132 3.70 -0.14 4.01
N SER A 133 3.26 0.91 3.31
CA SER A 133 3.36 2.29 3.82
C SER A 133 2.37 2.57 4.96
N PHE A 134 1.32 1.75 5.10
CA PHE A 134 0.34 1.83 6.19
C PHE A 134 0.81 1.11 7.46
N VAL A 135 1.89 0.34 7.37
CA VAL A 135 2.56 -0.26 8.53
C VAL A 135 3.44 0.82 9.16
N GLN A 136 2.97 1.43 10.26
CA GLN A 136 3.61 2.57 10.93
C GLN A 136 4.20 2.18 12.29
N PRO A 137 5.43 1.63 12.35
CA PRO A 137 6.04 1.10 13.57
C PRO A 137 6.36 2.18 14.63
N HIS A 138 6.41 3.46 14.23
CA HIS A 138 6.72 4.59 15.11
C HIS A 138 5.48 5.39 15.54
N ALA A 139 4.28 4.88 15.26
CA ALA A 139 3.05 5.51 15.70
C ALA A 139 2.92 5.44 17.23
N GLU A 140 2.33 6.46 17.86
CA GLU A 140 2.26 6.54 19.32
C GLU A 140 1.48 5.37 19.94
N LEU A 141 0.40 4.93 19.27
CA LEU A 141 -0.33 3.73 19.68
C LEU A 141 0.55 2.48 19.64
N VAL A 142 1.36 2.33 18.59
CA VAL A 142 2.23 1.16 18.40
C VAL A 142 3.29 1.10 19.49
N GLU A 143 3.94 2.22 19.81
CA GLU A 143 4.91 2.28 20.90
C GLU A 143 4.29 1.88 22.26
N ARG A 144 3.06 2.34 22.55
CA ARG A 144 2.33 1.95 23.77
C ARG A 144 2.04 0.45 23.80
N LEU A 145 1.62 -0.14 22.68
CA LEU A 145 1.32 -1.56 22.57
C LEU A 145 2.57 -2.43 22.72
N VAL A 146 3.68 -2.06 22.07
CA VAL A 146 4.96 -2.76 22.21
C VAL A 146 5.46 -2.69 23.65
N LYS A 147 5.35 -1.53 24.31
CA LYS A 147 5.67 -1.39 25.73
C LYS A 147 4.80 -2.28 26.62
N ARG A 148 3.50 -2.40 26.32
CA ARG A 148 2.59 -3.29 27.05
C ARG A 148 2.97 -4.75 26.86
N ALA A 149 3.24 -5.18 25.63
CA ALA A 149 3.71 -6.53 25.32
C ALA A 149 5.03 -6.87 26.03
N ALA A 150 5.98 -5.93 26.08
CA ALA A 150 7.20 -6.10 26.88
C ALA A 150 6.93 -6.37 28.36
N GLY A 151 5.86 -5.78 28.92
CA GLY A 151 5.38 -6.07 30.27
C GLY A 151 4.89 -7.50 30.42
N LEU A 152 4.00 -7.93 29.52
CA LEU A 152 3.44 -9.28 29.50
C LEU A 152 4.53 -10.37 29.33
N LEU A 153 5.55 -10.11 28.52
CA LEU A 153 6.69 -11.03 28.35
C LEU A 153 7.48 -11.22 29.66
N ARG A 154 7.70 -10.14 30.44
CA ARG A 154 8.39 -10.22 31.74
C ARG A 154 7.62 -11.03 32.78
N GLU A 155 6.30 -11.03 32.68
CA GLU A 155 5.42 -11.81 33.56
C GLU A 155 5.36 -13.30 33.15
N THR A 156 5.83 -13.63 31.94
CA THR A 156 5.78 -14.99 31.42
C THR A 156 6.93 -15.86 31.95
N PRO A 157 6.66 -17.05 32.49
CA PRO A 157 7.70 -17.99 32.89
C PRO A 157 8.64 -18.31 31.71
N GLY A 158 9.95 -18.17 31.94
CA GLY A 158 10.98 -18.34 30.91
C GLY A 158 11.83 -17.10 30.64
N GLY A 159 11.43 -15.93 31.16
CA GLY A 159 12.26 -14.72 31.13
C GLY A 159 12.40 -14.11 29.72
N TYR A 160 11.34 -14.19 28.92
CA TYR A 160 11.33 -13.61 27.57
C TYR A 160 11.42 -12.08 27.62
N ALA A 161 12.06 -11.52 26.60
CA ALA A 161 12.18 -10.08 26.36
C ALA A 161 11.90 -9.78 24.89
N LEU A 162 11.77 -8.50 24.55
CA LEU A 162 11.76 -8.06 23.15
C LEU A 162 13.21 -8.09 22.64
N ASP A 163 13.60 -9.21 22.05
CA ASP A 163 14.95 -9.43 21.50
C ASP A 163 14.95 -9.58 19.96
N GLY A 164 13.79 -9.47 19.32
CA GLY A 164 13.61 -9.71 17.90
C GLY A 164 14.00 -11.14 17.54
N TYR A 165 15.17 -11.30 16.90
CA TYR A 165 15.75 -12.59 16.53
C TYR A 165 17.06 -12.94 17.25
N GLN A 166 17.51 -12.11 18.19
CA GLN A 166 18.86 -12.20 18.78
C GLN A 166 19.13 -13.51 19.54
N SER A 167 18.10 -14.14 20.12
CA SER A 167 18.24 -15.44 20.78
C SER A 167 18.46 -16.62 19.84
N GLY A 168 18.10 -16.49 18.55
CA GLY A 168 18.12 -17.59 17.59
C GLY A 168 17.11 -18.71 17.89
N ASP A 169 16.16 -18.50 18.82
CA ASP A 169 15.09 -19.45 19.17
C ASP A 169 13.76 -19.00 18.55
N ARG A 170 13.13 -19.87 17.75
CA ARG A 170 11.81 -19.63 17.15
C ARG A 170 10.71 -19.33 18.18
N ARG A 171 10.91 -19.74 19.44
CA ARG A 171 9.97 -19.45 20.53
C ARG A 171 9.95 -17.97 20.90
N ALA A 172 11.06 -17.24 20.80
CA ALA A 172 11.10 -15.84 21.21
C ALA A 172 10.21 -14.93 20.32
N PRO A 173 10.27 -15.01 18.97
CA PRO A 173 9.30 -14.35 18.09
C PRO A 173 7.85 -14.78 18.36
N TRP A 174 7.59 -16.06 18.59
CA TRP A 174 6.26 -16.57 18.91
C TRP A 174 5.69 -15.95 20.18
N MET A 175 6.48 -15.92 21.25
CA MET A 175 6.09 -15.31 22.53
C MET A 175 5.85 -13.81 22.38
N THR A 176 6.67 -13.13 21.59
CA THR A 176 6.50 -11.70 21.26
C THR A 176 5.18 -11.45 20.53
N ALA A 177 4.87 -12.25 19.50
CA ALA A 177 3.61 -12.17 18.79
C ALA A 177 2.40 -12.44 19.70
N GLN A 178 2.50 -13.42 20.61
CA GLN A 178 1.48 -13.70 21.63
C GLN A 178 1.28 -12.52 22.60
N ALA A 179 2.36 -11.90 23.07
CA ALA A 179 2.25 -10.76 23.98
C ALA A 179 1.60 -9.55 23.27
N LEU A 180 1.90 -9.34 21.99
CA LEU A 180 1.26 -8.33 21.16
C LEU A 180 -0.22 -8.63 20.91
N TRP A 181 -0.59 -9.89 20.68
CA TRP A 181 -1.98 -10.35 20.60
C TRP A 181 -2.79 -9.90 21.81
N HIS A 182 -2.27 -10.17 23.01
CA HIS A 182 -2.93 -9.77 24.25
C HIS A 182 -2.95 -8.25 24.45
N ALA A 183 -1.86 -7.54 24.14
CA ALA A 183 -1.81 -6.09 24.25
C ALA A 183 -2.83 -5.38 23.33
N VAL A 184 -3.00 -5.87 22.10
CA VAL A 184 -4.01 -5.32 21.16
C VAL A 184 -5.42 -5.68 21.61
N ALA A 185 -5.65 -6.92 22.07
CA ALA A 185 -6.95 -7.35 22.59
C ALA A 185 -7.42 -6.51 23.80
N GLU A 186 -6.50 -6.07 24.65
CA GLU A 186 -6.80 -5.18 25.80
C GLU A 186 -7.34 -3.80 25.39
N LEU A 187 -7.17 -3.38 24.12
CA LEU A 187 -7.80 -2.16 23.62
C LEU A 187 -9.33 -2.25 23.54
N GLY A 188 -9.89 -3.46 23.46
CA GLY A 188 -11.33 -3.67 23.35
C GLY A 188 -11.94 -3.06 22.09
N LEU A 189 -11.26 -3.20 20.95
CA LEU A 189 -11.71 -2.64 19.67
C LEU A 189 -12.96 -3.34 19.14
N ASP A 190 -13.87 -2.58 18.54
CA ASP A 190 -15.03 -3.11 17.81
C ASP A 190 -14.70 -3.41 16.35
N TYR A 191 -15.12 -4.59 15.88
CA TYR A 191 -14.97 -4.94 14.47
C TYR A 191 -15.96 -4.18 13.57
N VAL A 192 -15.44 -3.56 12.51
CA VAL A 192 -16.24 -2.92 11.46
C VAL A 192 -16.02 -3.67 10.15
N ALA A 193 -17.12 -4.04 9.47
CA ALA A 193 -17.02 -4.73 8.19
C ALA A 193 -16.37 -3.84 7.12
N PRO A 194 -15.39 -4.35 6.36
CA PRO A 194 -14.85 -3.63 5.21
C PRO A 194 -15.85 -3.63 4.03
N PRO A 195 -15.63 -2.81 3.00
CA PRO A 195 -16.30 -2.99 1.71
C PRO A 195 -16.01 -4.39 1.11
N PRO A 196 -16.92 -4.94 0.28
CA PRO A 196 -16.62 -6.13 -0.50
C PRO A 196 -15.44 -5.88 -1.45
N ASP A 197 -14.67 -6.93 -1.76
CA ASP A 197 -13.54 -6.94 -2.71
C ASP A 197 -12.38 -5.95 -2.41
N PHE A 198 -12.30 -5.43 -1.17
CA PHE A 198 -11.32 -4.42 -0.77
C PHE A 198 -9.87 -4.83 -1.08
N ALA A 199 -9.56 -6.13 -1.05
CA ALA A 199 -8.21 -6.62 -1.31
C ALA A 199 -7.76 -6.29 -2.75
N ARG A 200 -8.70 -6.26 -3.72
CA ARG A 200 -8.40 -5.99 -5.12
C ARG A 200 -8.60 -4.53 -5.50
N THR A 201 -9.67 -3.90 -5.02
CA THR A 201 -10.06 -2.54 -5.39
C THR A 201 -9.57 -1.46 -4.44
N GLY A 202 -9.12 -1.85 -3.25
CA GLY A 202 -8.67 -0.93 -2.22
C GLY A 202 -9.76 -0.56 -1.23
N GLN A 203 -9.31 0.11 -0.17
CA GLN A 203 -10.17 0.75 0.82
C GLN A 203 -9.38 1.79 1.62
N ARG A 204 -10.11 2.63 2.37
CA ARG A 204 -9.53 3.39 3.48
C ARG A 204 -9.08 2.44 4.59
N ILE A 205 -7.92 2.76 5.16
CA ILE A 205 -7.28 2.07 6.27
C ILE A 205 -7.22 3.04 7.43
N ARG A 206 -7.81 2.68 8.57
CA ARG A 206 -7.68 3.46 9.79
C ARG A 206 -6.24 3.36 10.29
N LEU A 207 -5.51 4.46 10.21
CA LEU A 207 -4.17 4.59 10.79
C LEU A 207 -4.23 4.44 12.33
N PRO A 208 -3.12 4.10 13.01
CA PRO A 208 -3.11 3.76 14.43
C PRO A 208 -3.81 4.78 15.34
N GLU A 209 -3.66 6.08 15.08
CA GLU A 209 -4.30 7.16 15.85
C GLU A 209 -5.83 7.16 15.65
N ARG A 210 -6.29 6.86 14.44
CA ARG A 210 -7.73 6.71 14.17
C ARG A 210 -8.27 5.48 14.87
N VAL A 211 -7.58 4.34 14.84
CA VAL A 211 -7.98 3.14 15.60
C VAL A 211 -8.08 3.44 17.09
N ALA A 212 -7.07 4.11 17.67
CA ALA A 212 -7.08 4.49 19.09
C ALA A 212 -8.26 5.40 19.45
N SER A 213 -8.54 6.40 18.60
CA SER A 213 -9.58 7.40 18.87
C SER A 213 -11.00 6.89 18.62
N SER A 214 -11.21 6.03 17.63
CA SER A 214 -12.54 5.50 17.29
C SER A 214 -12.89 4.21 18.03
N GLY A 215 -11.90 3.49 18.58
CA GLY A 215 -12.11 2.20 19.23
C GLY A 215 -12.63 1.12 18.28
N ALA A 216 -12.36 1.24 16.98
CA ALA A 216 -12.95 0.38 15.97
C ALA A 216 -12.00 0.16 14.78
N ALA A 217 -12.02 -1.04 14.21
CA ALA A 217 -11.14 -1.42 13.11
C ALA A 217 -11.76 -2.55 12.24
N ALA A 218 -11.43 -2.53 10.94
CA ALA A 218 -11.69 -3.64 10.02
C ALA A 218 -10.55 -4.66 10.01
N CYS A 219 -10.70 -5.77 9.26
CA CYS A 219 -9.67 -6.81 9.18
C CYS A 219 -8.31 -6.29 8.68
N LEU A 220 -8.32 -5.39 7.67
CA LEU A 220 -7.09 -4.80 7.16
C LEU A 220 -6.48 -3.82 8.16
N ASP A 221 -7.29 -2.95 8.79
CA ASP A 221 -6.84 -2.03 9.84
C ASP A 221 -6.10 -2.78 10.95
N ALA A 222 -6.71 -3.85 11.45
CA ALA A 222 -6.13 -4.69 12.48
C ALA A 222 -4.84 -5.38 11.99
N SER A 223 -4.84 -5.88 10.75
CA SER A 223 -3.68 -6.57 10.18
C SER A 223 -2.47 -5.65 10.01
N VAL A 224 -2.66 -4.42 9.53
CA VAL A 224 -1.55 -3.45 9.42
C VAL A 224 -1.10 -2.94 10.79
N LEU A 225 -2.01 -2.80 11.77
CA LEU A 225 -1.66 -2.44 13.14
C LEU A 225 -0.81 -3.52 13.81
N PHE A 226 -1.21 -4.79 13.68
CA PHE A 226 -0.42 -5.93 14.17
C PHE A 226 0.94 -5.98 13.48
N ALA A 227 0.99 -5.81 12.16
CA ALA A 227 2.25 -5.76 11.42
C ALA A 227 3.17 -4.62 11.92
N ALA A 228 2.60 -3.45 12.23
CA ALA A 228 3.36 -2.32 12.74
C ALA A 228 3.95 -2.61 14.13
N CYS A 229 3.17 -3.27 15.00
CA CYS A 229 3.65 -3.70 16.30
C CYS A 229 4.73 -4.78 16.22
N LEU A 230 4.59 -5.72 15.30
CA LEU A 230 5.60 -6.77 15.05
C LEU A 230 6.91 -6.15 14.54
N GLU A 231 6.83 -5.21 13.60
CA GLU A 231 8.01 -4.50 13.08
C GLU A 231 8.70 -3.69 14.18
N ALA A 232 7.92 -2.95 14.98
CA ALA A 232 8.43 -2.18 16.10
C ALA A 232 9.04 -3.06 17.21
N ALA A 233 8.61 -4.32 17.33
CA ALA A 233 9.19 -5.32 18.22
C ALA A 233 10.45 -6.00 17.64
N GLY A 234 10.89 -5.63 16.44
CA GLY A 234 12.08 -6.17 15.79
C GLY A 234 11.84 -7.50 15.07
N LEU A 235 10.59 -7.86 14.79
CA LEU A 235 10.23 -9.02 13.98
C LEU A 235 9.99 -8.61 12.52
N HIS A 236 9.98 -9.57 11.61
CA HIS A 236 9.66 -9.39 10.19
C HIS A 236 8.17 -9.73 9.96
N PRO A 237 7.29 -8.73 9.80
CA PRO A 237 5.87 -8.96 9.63
C PRO A 237 5.48 -9.40 8.22
N VAL A 238 4.39 -10.16 8.16
CA VAL A 238 3.69 -10.52 6.93
C VAL A 238 2.21 -10.13 7.06
N VAL A 239 1.65 -9.52 6.02
CA VAL A 239 0.20 -9.28 5.91
C VAL A 239 -0.35 -10.14 4.79
N ALA A 240 -1.22 -11.09 5.11
CA ALA A 240 -1.84 -11.99 4.13
C ALA A 240 -3.25 -11.51 3.79
N LEU A 241 -3.59 -11.49 2.50
CA LEU A 241 -4.87 -11.04 1.98
C LEU A 241 -5.55 -12.16 1.19
N THR A 242 -6.85 -12.31 1.44
CA THR A 242 -7.78 -13.02 0.56
C THR A 242 -8.81 -12.03 0.01
N ASP A 243 -9.66 -12.44 -0.94
CA ASP A 243 -10.63 -11.56 -1.59
C ASP A 243 -11.51 -10.74 -0.62
N GLY A 244 -11.86 -11.34 0.53
CA GLY A 244 -12.72 -10.74 1.53
C GLY A 244 -12.09 -10.55 2.90
N HIS A 245 -10.79 -10.84 3.08
CA HIS A 245 -10.21 -10.91 4.41
C HIS A 245 -8.72 -10.58 4.47
N ALA A 246 -8.25 -10.19 5.65
CA ALA A 246 -6.85 -9.87 5.91
C ALA A 246 -6.41 -10.46 7.25
N CYS A 247 -5.19 -10.99 7.28
CA CYS A 247 -4.53 -11.49 8.47
C CYS A 247 -3.12 -10.93 8.58
N ALA A 248 -2.55 -11.03 9.77
CA ALA A 248 -1.17 -10.67 10.05
C ALA A 248 -0.41 -11.88 10.58
N GLY A 249 0.89 -11.81 10.43
CA GLY A 249 1.82 -12.84 10.86
C GLY A 249 3.22 -12.28 10.96
N CYS A 250 4.16 -13.12 11.37
CA CYS A 250 5.58 -12.79 11.31
C CYS A 250 6.41 -14.04 11.06
N TRP A 251 7.61 -13.82 10.56
CA TRP A 251 8.62 -14.86 10.53
C TRP A 251 9.07 -15.20 11.96
N LEU A 252 9.12 -16.50 12.26
CA LEU A 252 9.68 -17.06 13.49
C LEU A 252 11.20 -17.26 13.39
N VAL A 253 11.76 -17.04 12.21
CA VAL A 253 13.19 -17.03 11.91
C VAL A 253 13.55 -15.68 11.28
N GLU A 254 14.81 -15.27 11.35
CA GLU A 254 15.29 -14.03 10.73
C GLU A 254 15.43 -14.21 9.21
N ASP A 255 14.30 -14.23 8.50
CA ASP A 255 14.22 -14.44 7.05
C ASP A 255 13.14 -13.53 6.42
N SER A 256 13.03 -13.53 5.11
CA SER A 256 11.97 -12.84 4.37
C SER A 256 11.67 -13.53 3.03
N PHE A 257 10.50 -13.26 2.46
CA PHE A 257 10.19 -13.72 1.11
C PHE A 257 11.15 -13.10 0.09
N PRO A 258 11.39 -13.73 -1.07
CA PRO A 258 12.16 -13.10 -2.16
C PRO A 258 11.38 -11.93 -2.80
N LEU A 259 10.05 -12.04 -2.83
CA LEU A 259 9.13 -11.04 -3.36
C LEU A 259 8.48 -10.24 -2.23
N LEU A 260 8.27 -8.94 -2.45
CA LEU A 260 7.57 -8.06 -1.51
C LEU A 260 6.09 -8.42 -1.44
N ALA A 261 5.42 -8.52 -2.59
CA ALA A 261 4.07 -9.04 -2.71
C ALA A 261 4.16 -10.44 -3.34
N ASN A 262 3.92 -11.46 -2.53
CA ASN A 262 3.93 -12.86 -2.96
C ASN A 262 2.51 -13.33 -3.25
N GLU A 263 2.21 -13.63 -4.51
CA GLU A 263 0.88 -14.09 -4.94
C GLU A 263 0.76 -15.62 -4.95
N ASP A 264 1.81 -16.36 -4.58
CA ASP A 264 1.79 -17.84 -4.53
C ASP A 264 1.36 -18.34 -3.13
N PRO A 265 0.10 -18.81 -2.96
CA PRO A 265 -0.36 -19.35 -1.68
C PRO A 265 0.37 -20.62 -1.26
N MET A 266 0.95 -21.37 -2.21
CA MET A 266 1.70 -22.59 -1.89
C MET A 266 3.02 -22.26 -1.19
N ASP A 267 3.70 -21.17 -1.58
CA ASP A 267 4.90 -20.72 -0.87
C ASP A 267 4.55 -20.28 0.56
N MET A 268 3.48 -19.50 0.73
CA MET A 268 2.99 -19.11 2.06
C MET A 268 2.63 -20.33 2.93
N ARG A 269 1.87 -21.29 2.38
CA ARG A 269 1.49 -22.53 3.07
C ARG A 269 2.71 -23.32 3.54
N LYS A 270 3.74 -23.47 2.69
CA LYS A 270 4.98 -24.16 3.05
C LYS A 270 5.71 -23.51 4.23
N ARG A 271 5.73 -22.17 4.33
CA ARG A 271 6.37 -21.46 5.45
C ARG A 271 5.59 -21.62 6.75
N VAL A 272 4.25 -21.64 6.67
CA VAL A 272 3.40 -21.90 7.84
C VAL A 272 3.55 -23.34 8.31
N ASP A 273 3.45 -24.32 7.41
CA ASP A 273 3.62 -25.75 7.72
C ASP A 273 5.03 -26.06 8.26
N GLY A 274 6.05 -25.38 7.74
CA GLY A 274 7.45 -25.46 8.19
C GLY A 274 7.74 -24.74 9.50
N GLN A 275 6.75 -24.04 10.08
CA GLN A 275 6.90 -23.19 11.26
C GLN A 275 8.00 -22.13 11.11
N ASP A 276 8.18 -21.64 9.87
CA ASP A 276 9.04 -20.49 9.57
C ASP A 276 8.23 -19.19 9.72
N ILE A 277 6.92 -19.24 9.48
CA ILE A 277 5.98 -18.13 9.68
C ILE A 277 4.85 -18.57 10.61
N VAL A 278 4.45 -17.69 11.52
CA VAL A 278 3.14 -17.75 12.18
C VAL A 278 2.19 -16.78 11.50
N LEU A 279 0.98 -17.24 11.15
CA LEU A 279 -0.13 -16.41 10.69
C LEU A 279 -1.27 -16.52 11.71
N PHE A 280 -1.97 -15.42 12.00
CA PHE A 280 -3.07 -15.42 12.96
C PHE A 280 -4.24 -14.54 12.50
N GLU A 281 -5.44 -15.00 12.86
CA GLU A 281 -6.70 -14.36 12.50
C GLU A 281 -6.93 -13.11 13.36
N THR A 282 -6.53 -11.95 12.83
CA THR A 282 -6.47 -10.68 13.57
C THR A 282 -7.82 -10.24 14.10
N THR A 283 -8.92 -10.56 13.41
CA THR A 283 -10.26 -10.08 13.77
C THR A 283 -10.80 -10.68 15.06
N LEU A 284 -10.26 -11.82 15.50
CA LEU A 284 -10.64 -12.44 16.77
C LEU A 284 -10.14 -11.63 17.99
N ALA A 285 -9.19 -10.71 17.82
CA ALA A 285 -8.80 -9.75 18.87
C ALA A 285 -9.81 -8.60 19.05
N LEU A 286 -10.72 -8.40 18.06
CA LEU A 286 -11.69 -7.31 18.04
C LEU A 286 -13.10 -7.77 18.45
N ARG A 287 -13.24 -8.97 19.01
CA ARG A 287 -14.53 -9.53 19.43
C ARG A 287 -14.40 -10.35 20.71
N PRO A 288 -15.16 -10.04 21.77
CA PRO A 288 -15.22 -10.88 22.95
C PRO A 288 -16.09 -12.13 22.72
N PRO A 289 -15.77 -13.29 23.33
CA PRO A 289 -14.57 -13.55 24.13
C PRO A 289 -13.32 -13.68 23.24
N VAL A 290 -12.23 -13.02 23.64
CA VAL A 290 -10.96 -13.08 22.91
C VAL A 290 -10.31 -14.47 23.11
N PRO A 291 -10.05 -15.23 22.05
CA PRO A 291 -9.44 -16.54 22.16
C PRO A 291 -7.93 -16.45 22.48
N SER A 292 -7.33 -17.61 22.77
CA SER A 292 -5.87 -17.70 22.91
C SER A 292 -5.18 -17.40 21.58
N PHE A 293 -3.92 -16.94 21.64
CA PHE A 293 -3.13 -16.71 20.43
C PHE A 293 -3.01 -17.96 19.55
N ALA A 294 -2.84 -19.14 20.16
CA ALA A 294 -2.78 -20.40 19.43
C ALA A 294 -4.11 -20.72 18.70
N ALA A 295 -5.25 -20.40 19.30
CA ALA A 295 -6.55 -20.57 18.63
C ALA A 295 -6.74 -19.55 17.50
N ALA A 296 -6.22 -18.33 17.64
CA ALA A 296 -6.20 -17.35 16.55
C ALA A 296 -5.30 -17.80 15.38
N CYS A 297 -4.17 -18.47 15.68
CA CYS A 297 -3.32 -19.08 14.65
C CYS A 297 -4.05 -20.20 13.91
N ALA A 298 -4.67 -21.13 14.65
CA ALA A 298 -5.45 -22.23 14.07
C ALA A 298 -6.62 -21.72 13.21
N ALA A 299 -7.22 -20.58 13.58
CA ALA A 299 -8.29 -19.95 12.80
C ALA A 299 -7.80 -19.35 11.46
N ALA A 300 -6.50 -19.06 11.31
CA ALA A 300 -5.93 -18.57 10.06
C ALA A 300 -5.56 -19.68 9.07
N GLU A 301 -5.32 -20.91 9.54
CA GLU A 301 -4.94 -22.05 8.69
C GLU A 301 -5.89 -22.30 7.50
N PRO A 302 -7.23 -22.25 7.65
CA PRO A 302 -8.15 -22.48 6.54
C PRO A 302 -8.03 -21.44 5.41
N LEU A 303 -7.51 -20.24 5.70
CA LEU A 303 -7.32 -19.19 4.68
C LEU A 303 -6.23 -19.54 3.67
N LEU A 304 -5.32 -20.44 4.04
CA LEU A 304 -4.23 -20.92 3.19
C LEU A 304 -4.49 -22.32 2.64
N ALA A 305 -5.60 -22.98 2.98
CA ALA A 305 -5.91 -24.32 2.51
C ALA A 305 -6.01 -24.38 0.96
N GLU A 306 -5.79 -25.56 0.36
CA GLU A 306 -5.92 -25.75 -1.09
C GLU A 306 -7.29 -25.29 -1.63
N ALA A 307 -8.36 -25.53 -0.86
CA ALA A 307 -9.71 -25.10 -1.22
C ALA A 307 -9.89 -23.57 -1.25
N ALA A 308 -9.01 -22.82 -0.60
CA ALA A 308 -9.03 -21.36 -0.53
C ALA A 308 -8.06 -20.69 -1.51
N GLU A 309 -7.32 -21.46 -2.32
CA GLU A 309 -6.29 -20.97 -3.24
C GLU A 309 -6.83 -19.91 -4.22
N ALA A 310 -8.03 -20.10 -4.75
CA ALA A 310 -8.66 -19.14 -5.65
C ALA A 310 -9.01 -17.79 -4.98
N ALA A 311 -9.17 -17.77 -3.66
CA ALA A 311 -9.48 -16.57 -2.89
C ALA A 311 -8.22 -15.86 -2.37
N PHE A 312 -7.05 -16.50 -2.41
CA PHE A 312 -5.80 -15.88 -2.00
C PHE A 312 -5.44 -14.75 -2.97
N VAL A 313 -5.07 -13.60 -2.43
CA VAL A 313 -4.69 -12.42 -3.21
C VAL A 313 -3.19 -12.23 -3.17
N LEU A 314 -2.62 -12.06 -1.97
CA LEU A 314 -1.16 -11.94 -1.77
C LEU A 314 -0.77 -12.08 -0.30
N ALA A 315 0.51 -12.38 -0.07
CA ALA A 315 1.21 -12.15 1.20
C ALA A 315 2.23 -11.02 1.00
N LEU A 316 2.10 -9.95 1.78
CA LEU A 316 2.97 -8.80 1.78
C LEU A 316 4.06 -8.96 2.84
N ASP A 317 5.32 -9.02 2.43
CA ASP A 317 6.48 -9.05 3.32
C ASP A 317 6.97 -7.62 3.61
N VAL A 318 6.84 -7.19 4.87
CA VAL A 318 7.16 -5.81 5.26
C VAL A 318 8.68 -5.58 5.26
N LYS A 319 9.51 -6.58 5.60
CA LYS A 319 10.96 -6.45 5.53
C LYS A 319 11.42 -6.21 4.09
N GLN A 320 10.93 -6.99 3.13
CA GLN A 320 11.20 -6.75 1.71
C GLN A 320 10.73 -5.38 1.26
N ALA A 321 9.61 -4.90 1.79
CA ALA A 321 9.11 -3.55 1.50
C ALA A 321 10.09 -2.48 1.97
N ARG A 322 10.65 -2.61 3.18
CA ARG A 322 11.66 -1.67 3.70
C ARG A 322 12.95 -1.68 2.90
N GLU A 323 13.41 -2.86 2.47
CA GLU A 323 14.60 -3.00 1.62
C GLU A 323 14.42 -2.36 0.25
N ARG A 324 13.20 -2.39 -0.30
CA ARG A 324 12.83 -1.75 -1.57
C ARG A 324 12.43 -0.27 -1.44
N GLY A 325 12.59 0.32 -0.25
CA GLY A 325 12.37 1.74 -0.01
C GLY A 325 10.93 2.15 0.28
N VAL A 326 10.00 1.21 0.50
CA VAL A 326 8.67 1.54 1.03
C VAL A 326 8.82 1.96 2.49
N ARG A 327 8.68 3.25 2.75
CA ARG A 327 8.68 3.84 4.09
C ARG A 327 7.24 3.98 4.62
N PRO A 328 7.04 4.00 5.94
CA PRO A 328 5.77 4.42 6.52
C PRO A 328 5.30 5.79 6.00
N LEU A 329 3.98 5.97 5.89
CA LEU A 329 3.32 7.26 5.60
C LEU A 329 3.51 8.28 6.72
#